data_AF-A0A1I4P856-F1
#
_entry.id   AF-A0A1I4P856-F1
#
_cell.length_a   1.000
_cell.length_b   1.000
_cell.length_c   1.000
_cell.angle_alpha   90.00
_cell.angle_beta   90.00
_cell.angle_gamma   90.00
#
_symmetry.space_group_name_H-M   'P 1'
#
loop_
_entity.id
_entity.type
_entity.pdbx_description
1 polymer ?
#
loop_
_entity_poly.entity_id
_entity_poly.type
_entity_poly.pdbx_seq_one_letter_code
_entity_poly.pdbx_strand_id
1 'polypeptide(L)' 'MTTSHGTTEKRCFSHLSAFDRGQIQALRQEGKSMQAIAEAIGHHKSTISRELKRGTTTQRTSDLSEYQAYFP' A
#
# COMPACT_ATOMS: atom_id res chain seq x y z
N MET A 1 1.76 45.14 -9.81
CA MET A 1 0.70 44.26 -9.26
C MET A 1 0.69 43.00 -10.11
N THR A 2 1.35 41.93 -9.68
CA THR A 2 1.36 40.65 -10.41
C THR A 2 0.27 39.75 -9.84
N THR A 3 -0.65 39.29 -10.68
CA THR A 3 -1.70 38.33 -10.28
C THR A 3 -1.14 36.91 -10.40
N SER A 4 -1.02 36.22 -9.27
CA SER A 4 -0.65 34.81 -9.23
C SER A 4 -1.88 33.96 -9.59
N HIS A 5 -1.83 33.27 -10.73
CA HIS A 5 -2.89 32.36 -11.19
C HIS A 5 -2.45 30.90 -10.94
N GLY A 6 -2.72 30.36 -9.76
CA GLY A 6 -2.51 28.95 -9.46
C GLY A 6 -3.78 28.13 -9.70
N THR A 7 -3.75 27.16 -10.61
CA THR A 7 -4.88 26.26 -10.96
C THR A 7 -4.89 24.93 -10.19
N THR A 8 -3.97 24.73 -9.24
CA THR A 8 -3.84 23.47 -8.51
C THR A 8 -4.91 23.36 -7.43
N GLU A 9 -5.85 22.44 -7.61
CA GLU A 9 -6.80 22.06 -6.57
C GLU A 9 -6.07 21.46 -5.35
N LYS A 10 -6.59 21.75 -4.15
CA LYS A 10 -6.03 21.20 -2.91
C LYS A 10 -6.20 19.68 -2.90
N ARG A 11 -5.08 18.94 -2.93
CA ARG A 11 -5.08 17.49 -2.75
C ARG A 11 -5.26 17.15 -1.27
N CYS A 12 -6.24 16.30 -0.95
CA CYS A 12 -6.35 15.65 0.34
C CYS A 12 -5.66 14.28 0.27
N PHE A 13 -4.57 14.12 1.02
CA PHE A 13 -3.89 12.82 1.15
C PHE A 13 -4.49 12.06 2.34
N SER A 14 -5.04 10.87 2.10
CA SER A 14 -5.41 9.94 3.16
C SER A 14 -4.27 8.98 3.44
N HIS A 15 -3.95 8.79 4.72
CA HIS A 15 -3.02 7.74 5.14
C HIS A 15 -3.77 6.41 5.24
N LEU A 16 -3.08 5.30 4.94
CA LEU A 16 -3.60 3.97 5.21
C LEU A 16 -3.81 3.81 6.72
N SER A 17 -5.02 3.42 7.11
CA SER A 17 -5.31 3.05 8.49
C SER A 17 -4.69 1.70 8.83
N ALA A 18 -4.59 1.35 10.12
CA ALA A 18 -4.18 -0.01 10.52
C ALA A 18 -5.15 -1.07 9.97
N PHE A 19 -6.44 -0.73 9.89
CA PHE A 19 -7.45 -1.61 9.31
C PHE A 19 -7.24 -1.82 7.81
N ASP A 20 -6.93 -0.75 7.06
CA ASP A 20 -6.62 -0.85 5.62
C ASP A 20 -5.43 -1.77 5.40
N ARG A 21 -4.37 -1.63 6.21
CA ARG A 21 -3.18 -2.48 6.12
C ARG A 21 -3.48 -3.95 6.43
N GLY A 22 -4.32 -4.21 7.43
CA GLY A 22 -4.81 -5.58 7.72
C GLY A 22 -5.59 -6.17 6.54
N GLN A 23 -6.44 -5.38 5.88
CA GLN A 23 -7.13 -5.82 4.66
C GLN A 23 -6.16 -6.09 3.51
N ILE A 24 -5.14 -5.25 3.31
CA ILE A 24 -4.09 -5.49 2.30
C ILE A 24 -3.41 -6.83 2.58
N GLN A 25 -3.07 -7.12 3.84
CA GLN A 25 -2.42 -8.37 4.23
C GLN A 25 -3.30 -9.58 3.91
N ALA A 26 -4.57 -9.58 4.36
CA ALA A 26 -5.50 -10.69 4.13
C ALA A 26 -5.73 -10.95 2.64
N LEU A 27 -6.06 -9.91 1.87
CA LEU A 27 -6.33 -10.03 0.43
C LEU A 27 -5.09 -10.48 -0.36
N ARG A 28 -3.89 -10.10 0.09
CA ARG A 28 -2.65 -10.54 -0.52
C ARG A 28 -2.37 -12.02 -0.23
N GLN A 29 -2.66 -12.50 0.97
CA GLN A 29 -2.57 -13.92 1.33
C GLN A 29 -3.57 -14.78 0.53
N GLU A 30 -4.74 -14.23 0.21
CA GLU A 30 -5.72 -14.84 -0.70
C GLU A 30 -5.26 -14.85 -2.19
N GLY A 31 -4.13 -14.24 -2.51
CA GLY A 31 -3.58 -14.20 -3.88
C GLY A 31 -4.23 -13.16 -4.80
N LYS A 32 -4.96 -12.18 -4.25
CA LYS A 32 -5.59 -11.12 -5.06
C LYS A 32 -4.56 -10.18 -5.67
N SER A 33 -4.88 -9.66 -6.85
CA SER A 33 -4.04 -8.66 -7.54
C SER A 33 -4.08 -7.31 -6.82
N MET A 34 -3.04 -6.50 -6.97
CA MET A 34 -3.00 -5.14 -6.39
C MET A 34 -4.16 -4.27 -6.85
N GLN A 35 -4.67 -4.49 -8.07
CA GLN A 35 -5.81 -3.78 -8.62
C GLN A 35 -7.10 -4.17 -7.87
N ALA A 36 -7.33 -5.46 -7.64
CA ALA A 36 -8.48 -5.94 -6.87
C ALA A 36 -8.43 -5.46 -5.41
N ILE A 37 -7.24 -5.41 -4.80
CA ILE A 37 -7.06 -4.86 -3.45
C ILE A 37 -7.38 -3.36 -3.40
N ALA A 38 -6.93 -2.61 -4.41
CA ALA A 38 -7.22 -1.19 -4.54
C ALA A 38 -8.72 -0.91 -4.65
N GLU A 39 -9.43 -1.69 -5.47
CA GLU A 39 -10.88 -1.59 -5.64
C GLU A 39 -11.65 -1.94 -4.35
N ALA A 40 -11.18 -2.92 -3.59
CA ALA A 40 -11.81 -3.32 -2.34
C ALA A 40 -11.66 -2.29 -1.21
N ILE A 41 -10.48 -1.67 -1.08
CA ILE A 41 -10.18 -0.74 0.04
C ILE A 41 -10.48 0.73 -0.36
N GLY A 42 -10.56 1.04 -1.66
CA GLY A 42 -10.79 2.40 -2.16
C GLY A 42 -9.54 3.27 -2.23
N HIS A 43 -8.35 2.66 -2.12
CA HIS A 43 -7.06 3.34 -2.32
C HIS A 43 -6.51 3.07 -3.71
N HIS A 44 -5.74 4.01 -4.24
CA HIS A 44 -5.14 3.82 -5.56
C HIS A 44 -4.12 2.67 -5.56
N LYS A 45 -4.04 1.90 -6.65
CA LYS A 45 -3.11 0.75 -6.80
C LYS A 45 -1.66 1.08 -6.48
N SER A 46 -1.24 2.31 -6.77
CA SER A 46 0.13 2.76 -6.52
C SER A 46 0.39 3.02 -5.03
N THR A 47 -0.64 3.34 -4.23
CA THR A 47 -0.56 3.39 -2.77
C THR A 47 -0.32 1.98 -2.23
N ILE A 48 -1.12 1.01 -2.66
CA ILE A 48 -0.99 -0.41 -2.27
C ILE A 48 0.39 -0.97 -2.65
N SER A 49 0.85 -0.70 -3.87
CA SER A 49 2.16 -1.15 -4.33
C SER A 49 3.32 -0.58 -3.51
N ARG A 50 3.27 0.72 -3.18
CA ARG A 50 4.30 1.36 -2.34
C ARG A 50 4.27 0.86 -0.91
N GLU A 51 3.08 0.63 -0.36
CA GLU A 51 2.90 0.06 0.97
C GLU A 51 3.54 -1.33 1.05
N LEU A 52 3.17 -2.23 0.14
CA LEU A 52 3.73 -3.57 0.07
C LEU A 52 5.25 -3.54 -0.10
N LYS A 53 5.78 -2.65 -0.95
CA LYS A 53 7.23 -2.50 -1.14
C LYS A 53 7.95 -2.07 0.14
N ARG A 54 7.33 -1.24 0.97
CA ARG A 54 7.91 -0.75 2.23
C ARG A 54 7.78 -1.76 3.37
N GLY A 55 6.64 -2.46 3.47
CA GLY A 55 6.36 -3.41 4.54
C GLY A 55 6.78 -4.85 4.25
N THR A 56 7.23 -5.16 3.02
CA THR A 56 7.76 -6.49 2.70
C THR A 56 9.25 -6.55 3.01
N THR A 57 9.64 -7.53 3.81
CA THR A 57 11.04 -7.77 4.20
C THR A 57 11.43 -9.23 3.96
N THR A 58 12.71 -9.46 3.71
CA THR A 58 13.28 -10.81 3.65
C THR A 58 13.48 -11.29 5.08
N GLN A 59 12.90 -12.45 5.39
CA GLN A 59 13.01 -13.15 6.65
C GLN A 59 13.75 -14.47 6.44
N ARG A 60 14.35 -14.98 7.51
CA ARG A 60 15.07 -16.26 7.50
C ARG A 60 14.41 -17.25 8.45
N THR A 61 14.18 -18.45 7.98
CA THR A 61 13.64 -19.56 8.77
C THR A 61 14.74 -20.25 9.59
N SER A 62 14.33 -21.20 10.44
CA SER A 62 15.26 -22.01 11.26
C SER A 62 16.18 -22.90 10.44
N ASP A 63 15.71 -23.37 9.28
CA ASP A 63 16.48 -24.12 8.28
C ASP A 63 17.38 -23.23 7.40
N LEU A 64 17.51 -21.94 7.74
CA LEU A 64 18.31 -20.93 7.04
C LEU A 64 17.79 -20.55 5.65
N SER A 65 16.60 -20.99 5.25
CA SER A 65 15.99 -20.57 3.99
C SER A 65 15.40 -19.15 4.11
N GLU A 66 15.47 -18.40 3.00
CA GLU A 66 14.97 -17.03 2.94
C GLU A 66 13.58 -16.98 2.30
N TYR A 67 12.70 -16.15 2.86
CA TYR A 67 11.38 -15.88 2.31
C TYR A 67 11.00 -14.41 2.48
N GLN A 68 10.14 -13.91 1.61
CA GLN A 68 9.61 -12.55 1.72
C GLN A 68 8.26 -12.58 2.42
N ALA A 69 8.11 -11.75 3.45
CA ALA A 69 6.87 -11.58 4.18
C ALA A 69 6.52 -10.11 4.35
N TYR A 70 5.23 -9.80 4.17
CA TYR A 70 4.66 -8.49 4.40
C TYR A 70 4.19 -8.35 5.85
N PHE A 71 4.67 -7.31 6.53
CA PHE A 71 4.27 -6.94 7.89
C PHE A 71 3.62 -5.54 7.84
N PRO A 72 2.30 -5.44 8.08
CA PRO A 72 1.56 -4.18 8.08
C PRO A 72 1.85 -3.30 9.31
#